data_AF-A0AAP0CIE9-F1
#
_entry.id   AF-A0AAP0CIE9-F1
#
_cell.length_a   1.000
_cell.length_b   1.000
_cell.length_c   1.000
_cell.angle_alpha   90.00
_cell.angle_beta   90.00
_cell.angle_gamma   90.00
#
_symmetry.space_group_name_H-M   'P 1'
#
loop_
_entity.id
_entity.type
_entity.pdbx_description
1 polymer ?
#
loop_
_entity_poly.entity_id
_entity_poly.type
_entity_poly.pdbx_seq_one_letter_code
_entity_poly.pdbx_strand_id
1 'polypeptide(L)'
;MLKIPDHQVAGHAAGIGKLGPLIDESGRFYKPLQSDKRGSEEVAFYESFSSNTNIPEHIRKFFPTYYGTKIMKASTGADHPHIVLQDLTSGSVNPSVMDIKIGSRTWAPEASEAYIAKCLKKDRETTSTSLGFRLSGLQVYIGDELGFYKPDRDYMRKISPDDVKLLLRNFVSSNPSTETETGQGPDCGLAHSVYGGPNGILAQLLELKKWFEDQTIYHFYACSLLFMFDKGLASDGAGSNVVVKLIDFAHVADGNGIIDHNFLGGLCSLIKFISDIPAETKDYTGTNGQAEL
;
A
#
# COMPACT_ATOMS: atom_id res chain seq x y z
N MET A 1 -21.98 -14.22 -1.19
CA MET A 1 -22.17 -13.74 -2.59
C MET A 1 -20.89 -13.06 -3.08
N LEU A 2 -20.57 -13.02 -4.39
CA LEU A 2 -19.41 -12.26 -4.90
C LEU A 2 -19.81 -10.81 -5.21
N LYS A 3 -18.96 -9.85 -4.84
CA LYS A 3 -19.16 -8.42 -5.09
C LYS A 3 -17.88 -7.74 -5.57
N ILE A 4 -18.00 -6.54 -6.14
CA ILE A 4 -16.86 -5.69 -6.50
C ILE A 4 -16.28 -5.10 -5.20
N PRO A 5 -14.95 -5.01 -5.04
CA PRO A 5 -14.34 -4.35 -3.88
C PRO A 5 -14.58 -2.84 -3.90
N ASP A 6 -15.15 -2.31 -2.82
CA ASP A 6 -15.53 -0.89 -2.72
C ASP A 6 -14.32 0.04 -2.51
N HIS A 7 -13.28 -0.46 -1.83
CA HIS A 7 -12.16 0.36 -1.35
C HIS A 7 -10.84 0.13 -2.12
N GLN A 8 -10.90 -0.38 -3.35
CA GLN A 8 -9.71 -0.55 -4.17
C GLN A 8 -9.18 0.80 -4.66
N VAL A 9 -7.92 1.12 -4.35
CA VAL A 9 -7.30 2.42 -4.67
C VAL A 9 -6.37 2.39 -5.88
N ALA A 10 -5.86 1.22 -6.26
CA ALA A 10 -4.93 1.05 -7.37
C ALA A 10 -5.16 -0.27 -8.12
N GLY A 11 -4.45 -0.45 -9.25
CA GLY A 11 -4.55 -1.65 -10.08
C GLY A 11 -5.75 -1.65 -11.03
N HIS A 12 -6.20 -2.84 -11.43
CA HIS A 12 -7.33 -3.01 -12.35
C HIS A 12 -8.64 -3.04 -11.56
N ALA A 13 -9.50 -2.03 -11.76
CA ALA A 13 -10.84 -2.02 -11.21
C ALA A 13 -11.78 -2.91 -12.04
N ALA A 14 -12.65 -3.66 -11.37
CA ALA A 14 -13.77 -4.37 -11.99
C ALA A 14 -14.84 -3.36 -12.44
N GLY A 15 -15.57 -3.70 -13.51
CA GLY A 15 -16.66 -2.88 -14.01
C GLY A 15 -17.48 -3.61 -15.08
N ILE A 16 -18.54 -2.97 -15.59
CA ILE A 16 -19.36 -3.55 -16.66
C ILE A 16 -18.46 -3.85 -17.87
N GLY A 17 -18.37 -5.12 -18.26
CA GLY A 17 -17.52 -5.58 -19.37
C GLY A 17 -16.01 -5.58 -19.07
N LYS A 18 -15.59 -5.27 -17.84
CA LYS A 18 -14.19 -5.21 -17.44
C LYS A 18 -13.90 -6.20 -16.31
N LEU A 19 -13.13 -7.23 -16.65
CA LEU A 19 -12.62 -8.19 -15.67
C LEU A 19 -11.74 -7.46 -14.64
N GLY A 20 -12.04 -7.67 -13.37
CA GLY A 20 -11.31 -7.11 -12.25
C GLY A 20 -11.55 -7.95 -10.99
N PRO A 21 -11.01 -7.52 -9.86
CA PRO A 21 -11.11 -8.28 -8.64
C PRO A 21 -12.54 -8.34 -8.10
N LEU A 22 -12.80 -9.40 -7.33
CA LEU A 22 -14.04 -9.63 -6.62
C LEU A 22 -13.72 -9.98 -5.16
N ILE A 23 -14.68 -9.77 -4.27
CA ILE A 23 -14.60 -10.20 -2.87
C ILE A 23 -15.83 -11.01 -2.48
N ASP A 24 -15.72 -11.80 -1.42
CA ASP A 24 -16.84 -12.51 -0.80
C ASP A 24 -17.00 -12.16 0.69
N GLU A 25 -18.09 -12.66 1.28
CA GLU A 25 -18.43 -12.44 2.70
C GLU A 25 -17.52 -13.20 3.67
N SER A 26 -16.66 -14.10 3.18
CA SER A 26 -15.69 -14.84 3.99
C SER A 26 -14.33 -14.17 4.07
N GLY A 27 -14.20 -12.94 3.55
CA GLY A 27 -12.96 -12.17 3.56
C GLY A 27 -11.94 -12.66 2.52
N ARG A 28 -12.41 -13.16 1.37
CA ARG A 28 -11.54 -13.57 0.26
C ARG A 28 -11.56 -12.53 -0.85
N PHE A 29 -10.38 -12.24 -1.39
CA PHE A 29 -10.13 -11.38 -2.54
C PHE A 29 -9.70 -12.22 -3.74
N TYR A 30 -10.54 -12.23 -4.77
CA TYR A 30 -10.35 -12.94 -6.02
C TYR A 30 -9.73 -12.01 -7.05
N LYS A 31 -8.42 -12.11 -7.27
CA LYS A 31 -7.71 -11.29 -8.25
C LYS A 31 -7.56 -12.07 -9.56
N PRO A 32 -8.07 -11.57 -10.69
CA PRO A 32 -7.88 -12.24 -11.97
C PRO A 32 -6.40 -12.37 -12.30
N LEU A 33 -5.97 -13.54 -12.77
CA LEU A 33 -4.60 -13.71 -13.22
C LEU A 33 -4.35 -12.83 -14.45
N GLN A 34 -3.32 -12.00 -14.36
CA GLN A 34 -2.91 -11.12 -15.44
C GLN A 34 -2.24 -11.91 -16.57
N SER A 35 -2.35 -11.39 -17.80
CA SER A 35 -1.67 -11.92 -18.98
C SER A 35 -0.14 -11.83 -18.86
N ASP A 36 0.55 -12.35 -19.87
CA ASP A 36 2.00 -12.19 -20.04
C ASP A 36 2.81 -12.74 -18.87
N LYS A 37 2.40 -13.90 -18.34
CA LYS A 37 2.99 -14.61 -17.19
C LYS A 37 2.87 -13.92 -15.83
N ARG A 38 2.51 -12.64 -15.77
CA ARG A 38 2.40 -11.86 -14.51
C ARG A 38 1.52 -12.54 -13.47
N GLY A 39 0.36 -13.05 -13.90
CA GLY A 39 -0.54 -13.78 -13.01
C GLY A 39 0.05 -15.11 -12.50
N SER A 40 0.69 -15.88 -13.38
CA SER A 40 1.34 -17.14 -12.97
C SER A 40 2.58 -16.92 -12.10
N GLU A 41 3.33 -15.84 -12.32
CA GLU A 41 4.48 -15.45 -11.50
C GLU A 41 4.04 -15.06 -10.09
N GLU A 42 2.94 -14.31 -9.96
CA GLU A 42 2.37 -13.98 -8.64
C GLU A 42 1.88 -15.24 -7.90
N VAL A 43 1.26 -16.19 -8.59
CA VAL A 43 0.87 -17.49 -8.00
C VAL A 43 2.10 -18.28 -7.53
N ALA A 44 3.11 -18.42 -8.39
CA ALA A 44 4.34 -19.13 -8.06
C ALA A 44 5.06 -18.51 -6.85
N PHE A 45 5.06 -17.18 -6.75
CA PHE A 45 5.56 -16.49 -5.57
C PHE A 45 4.81 -16.92 -4.31
N TYR A 46 3.48 -16.88 -4.29
CA TYR A 46 2.71 -17.24 -3.09
C TYR A 46 2.84 -18.73 -2.72
N GLU A 47 2.89 -19.64 -3.71
CA GLU A 47 3.12 -21.07 -3.47
C GLU A 47 4.49 -21.32 -2.83
N SER A 48 5.55 -20.69 -3.37
CA SER A 48 6.89 -20.75 -2.82
C SER A 48 6.99 -20.10 -1.43
N PHE A 49 6.45 -18.89 -1.28
CA PHE A 49 6.49 -18.12 -0.03
C PHE A 49 5.74 -18.83 1.10
N SER A 50 4.53 -19.33 0.83
CA SER A 50 3.70 -20.00 1.84
C SER A 50 4.37 -21.27 2.39
N SER A 51 5.09 -22.02 1.56
CA SER A 51 5.81 -23.24 1.93
C SER A 51 7.23 -23.01 2.49
N ASN A 52 7.78 -21.80 2.36
CA ASN A 52 9.17 -21.50 2.77
C ASN A 52 9.33 -21.32 4.30
N THR A 53 9.81 -22.36 4.99
CA THR A 53 10.01 -22.35 6.46
C THR A 53 11.09 -21.39 6.95
N ASN A 54 11.92 -20.82 6.07
CA ASN A 54 12.95 -19.85 6.45
C ASN A 54 12.39 -18.44 6.67
N ILE A 55 11.14 -18.18 6.29
CA ILE A 55 10.49 -16.88 6.51
C ILE A 55 9.91 -16.84 7.93
N PRO A 56 10.37 -15.92 8.80
CA PRO A 56 9.87 -15.84 10.17
C PRO A 56 8.37 -15.54 10.23
N GLU A 57 7.68 -16.12 11.23
CA GLU A 57 6.23 -15.95 11.40
C GLU A 57 5.81 -14.48 11.56
N HIS A 58 6.60 -13.70 12.30
CA HIS A 58 6.35 -12.26 12.48
C HIS A 58 6.50 -11.45 11.18
N ILE A 59 7.15 -11.99 10.14
CA ILE A 59 7.25 -11.38 8.81
C ILE A 59 6.10 -11.83 7.91
N ARG A 60 5.66 -13.08 8.01
CA ARG A 60 4.53 -13.62 7.23
C ARG A 60 3.26 -12.79 7.37
N LYS A 61 3.05 -12.18 8.54
CA LYS A 61 1.92 -11.26 8.79
C LYS A 61 1.87 -10.05 7.86
N PHE A 62 2.97 -9.66 7.22
CA PHE A 62 2.99 -8.55 6.25
C PHE A 62 2.53 -8.95 4.85
N PHE A 63 2.20 -10.23 4.61
CA PHE A 63 1.71 -10.71 3.34
C PHE A 63 0.21 -11.07 3.48
N PRO A 64 -0.62 -10.87 2.44
CA PRO A 64 -1.98 -11.40 2.43
C PRO A 64 -1.95 -12.93 2.51
N THR A 65 -2.89 -13.52 3.26
CA THR A 65 -3.07 -14.97 3.25
C THR A 65 -3.38 -15.46 1.84
N TYR A 66 -2.66 -16.47 1.38
CA TYR A 66 -2.91 -17.15 0.11
C TYR A 66 -3.84 -18.34 0.32
N TYR A 67 -4.94 -18.40 -0.41
CA TYR A 67 -5.94 -19.46 -0.33
C TYR A 67 -5.95 -20.39 -1.56
N GLY A 68 -4.94 -20.29 -2.43
CA GLY A 68 -4.88 -21.04 -3.67
C GLY A 68 -5.36 -20.26 -4.89
N THR A 69 -5.61 -21.00 -5.97
CA THR A 69 -6.20 -20.48 -7.20
C THR A 69 -7.61 -21.02 -7.41
N LYS A 70 -8.43 -20.28 -8.16
CA LYS A 70 -9.80 -20.69 -8.49
C LYS A 70 -10.14 -20.28 -9.92
N ILE A 71 -10.76 -21.18 -10.67
CA ILE A 71 -11.35 -20.85 -11.96
C ILE A 71 -12.74 -20.28 -11.72
N MET A 72 -13.02 -19.12 -12.31
CA MET A 72 -14.30 -18.43 -12.22
C MET A 72 -14.87 -18.22 -13.61
N LYS A 73 -16.20 -18.33 -13.75
CA LYS A 73 -16.89 -18.06 -15.00
C LYS A 73 -17.17 -16.56 -15.13
N ALA A 74 -16.72 -15.96 -16.23
CA ALA A 74 -17.14 -14.60 -16.59
C ALA A 74 -18.62 -14.58 -17.01
N SER A 75 -19.19 -13.38 -17.11
CA SER A 75 -20.54 -13.18 -17.66
C SER A 75 -20.69 -13.69 -19.10
N THR A 76 -19.58 -13.81 -19.83
CA THR A 76 -19.52 -14.41 -21.17
C THR A 76 -19.53 -15.94 -21.18
N GLY A 77 -19.45 -16.59 -20.00
CA GLY A 77 -19.30 -18.04 -19.85
C GLY A 77 -17.87 -18.57 -19.98
N ALA A 78 -16.90 -17.70 -20.32
CA ALA A 78 -15.49 -18.06 -20.40
C ALA A 78 -14.89 -18.33 -19.01
N ASP A 79 -13.93 -19.26 -18.95
CA ASP A 79 -13.16 -19.54 -17.74
C ASP A 79 -12.05 -18.52 -17.57
N HIS A 80 -11.98 -17.95 -16.36
CA HIS A 80 -10.94 -17.02 -15.97
C HIS A 80 -10.29 -17.48 -14.66
N PRO A 81 -8.99 -17.81 -14.66
CA PRO A 81 -8.29 -18.16 -13.45
C PRO A 81 -8.07 -16.92 -12.57
N HIS A 82 -8.21 -17.11 -11.27
CA HIS A 82 -8.01 -16.10 -10.24
C HIS A 82 -7.07 -16.64 -9.17
N ILE A 83 -6.22 -15.77 -8.63
CA ILE A 83 -5.55 -16.00 -7.36
C ILE A 83 -6.49 -15.56 -6.22
N VAL A 84 -6.60 -16.36 -5.17
CA VAL A 84 -7.47 -16.09 -4.02
C VAL A 84 -6.61 -15.68 -2.84
N LEU A 85 -6.78 -14.45 -2.38
CA LEU A 85 -6.00 -13.81 -1.33
C LEU A 85 -6.91 -13.35 -0.18
N GLN A 86 -6.32 -12.94 0.94
CA GLN A 86 -7.03 -12.23 2.01
C GLN A 86 -7.60 -10.90 1.48
N ASP A 87 -8.89 -10.67 1.70
CA ASP A 87 -9.47 -9.34 1.60
C ASP A 87 -9.05 -8.52 2.82
N LEU A 88 -8.12 -7.60 2.59
CA LEU A 88 -7.55 -6.76 3.64
C LEU A 88 -8.55 -5.74 4.19
N THR A 89 -9.64 -5.46 3.46
CA THR A 89 -10.68 -4.51 3.88
C THR A 89 -11.88 -5.18 4.53
N SER A 90 -11.86 -6.52 4.63
CA SER A 90 -12.93 -7.29 5.25
C SER A 90 -13.11 -6.89 6.72
N GLY A 91 -14.35 -6.55 7.09
CA GLY A 91 -14.69 -6.12 8.45
C GLY A 91 -14.42 -4.64 8.75
N SER A 92 -13.80 -3.89 7.84
CA SER A 92 -13.71 -2.44 7.94
C SER A 92 -15.00 -1.79 7.44
N VAL A 93 -15.41 -0.69 8.07
CA VAL A 93 -16.60 0.07 7.69
C VAL A 93 -16.21 1.18 6.73
N ASN A 94 -15.23 1.98 7.11
CA ASN A 94 -14.79 3.16 6.35
C ASN A 94 -13.26 3.24 6.31
N PRO A 95 -12.58 2.28 5.65
CA PRO A 95 -11.13 2.24 5.63
C PRO A 95 -10.55 3.37 4.76
N SER A 96 -9.61 4.11 5.35
CA SER A 96 -8.62 4.89 4.60
C SER A 96 -7.54 3.95 4.10
N VAL A 97 -7.24 3.99 2.80
CA VAL A 97 -6.33 3.05 2.12
C VAL A 97 -5.31 3.81 1.26
N MET A 98 -4.05 3.40 1.31
CA MET A 98 -2.98 3.97 0.49
C MET A 98 -2.11 2.87 -0.11
N ASP A 99 -1.93 2.90 -1.43
CA ASP A 99 -1.03 2.01 -2.15
C ASP A 99 0.27 2.75 -2.48
N ILE A 100 1.40 2.25 -1.97
CA ILE A 100 2.71 2.86 -2.11
C ILE A 100 3.63 1.88 -2.82
N LYS A 101 4.01 2.18 -4.05
CA LYS A 101 4.95 1.35 -4.80
C LYS A 101 6.37 1.69 -4.39
N ILE A 102 7.14 0.67 -4.01
CA ILE A 102 8.49 0.81 -3.44
C ILE A 102 9.56 0.47 -4.49
N GLY A 103 10.69 1.17 -4.41
CA GLY A 103 11.83 1.03 -5.31
C GLY A 103 12.01 2.25 -6.20
N SER A 104 13.28 2.62 -6.46
CA SER A 104 13.63 3.66 -7.43
C SER A 104 13.54 3.18 -8.87
N ARG A 105 13.56 1.86 -9.07
CA ARG A 105 13.22 1.17 -10.31
C ARG A 105 12.13 0.13 -10.07
N THR A 106 11.25 -0.04 -11.06
CA THR A 106 10.15 -1.02 -11.02
C THR A 106 10.31 -2.16 -12.01
N TRP A 107 11.54 -2.42 -12.46
CA TRP A 107 11.90 -3.51 -13.37
C TRP A 107 13.09 -4.28 -12.82
N ALA A 108 13.09 -5.60 -13.04
CA ALA A 108 14.20 -6.49 -12.74
C ALA A 108 15.25 -6.42 -13.86
N PRO A 109 16.56 -6.56 -13.58
CA PRO A 109 17.63 -6.47 -14.59
C PRO A 109 17.46 -7.38 -15.82
N GLU A 110 16.71 -8.46 -15.68
CA GLU A 110 16.48 -9.57 -16.61
C GLU A 110 15.20 -9.36 -17.42
N ALA A 111 14.44 -8.31 -17.11
CA ALA A 111 13.24 -7.96 -17.83
C ALA A 111 13.54 -7.59 -19.29
N SER A 112 12.55 -7.76 -20.18
CA SER A 112 12.73 -7.40 -21.59
C SER A 112 12.99 -5.90 -21.75
N GLU A 113 13.76 -5.53 -22.77
CA GLU A 113 14.09 -4.13 -23.07
C GLU A 113 12.83 -3.25 -23.20
N ALA A 114 11.78 -3.78 -23.83
CA ALA A 114 10.50 -3.09 -23.96
C ALA A 114 9.82 -2.84 -22.59
N TYR A 115 9.89 -3.82 -21.68
CA TYR A 115 9.37 -3.65 -20.32
C TYR A 115 10.21 -2.66 -19.51
N ILE A 116 11.54 -2.76 -19.59
CA ILE A 116 12.47 -1.82 -18.95
C ILE A 116 12.18 -0.39 -19.43
N ALA A 117 12.07 -0.15 -20.74
CA ALA A 117 11.79 1.17 -21.30
C ALA A 117 10.44 1.72 -20.80
N LYS A 118 9.41 0.87 -20.74
CA LYS A 118 8.09 1.24 -20.20
C LYS A 118 8.15 1.63 -18.72
N CYS A 119 8.81 0.82 -17.89
CA CYS A 119 8.95 1.09 -16.46
C CYS A 119 9.80 2.32 -16.22
N LEU A 120 10.95 2.44 -16.90
CA LEU A 120 11.85 3.59 -16.81
C LEU A 120 11.15 4.90 -17.14
N LYS A 121 10.32 4.94 -18.20
CA LYS A 121 9.51 6.12 -18.53
C LYS A 121 8.62 6.50 -17.35
N LYS A 122 7.87 5.55 -16.80
CA LYS A 122 6.95 5.78 -15.68
C LYS A 122 7.68 6.17 -14.39
N ASP A 123 8.82 5.54 -14.11
CA ASP A 123 9.61 5.78 -12.92
C ASP A 123 10.24 7.19 -12.93
N ARG A 124 10.56 7.73 -14.11
CA ARG A 124 11.02 9.12 -14.31
C ARG A 124 9.91 10.15 -14.24
N GLU A 125 8.71 9.80 -14.68
CA GLU A 125 7.53 10.69 -14.65
C GLU A 125 6.87 10.75 -13.26
N THR A 126 7.38 9.99 -12.28
CA THR A 126 6.83 9.88 -10.92
C THR A 126 7.91 10.10 -9.88
N THR A 127 7.53 10.10 -8.60
CA THR A 127 8.46 10.21 -7.47
C THR A 127 9.32 8.96 -7.23
N SER A 128 9.14 7.87 -8.00
CA SER A 128 9.95 6.66 -7.82
C SER A 128 11.45 6.95 -7.95
N THR A 129 11.88 7.66 -8.99
CA THR A 129 13.31 7.94 -9.18
C THR A 129 13.89 8.85 -8.09
N SER A 130 13.14 9.87 -7.66
CA SER A 130 13.63 10.89 -6.71
C SER A 130 13.51 10.48 -5.25
N LEU A 131 12.47 9.73 -4.88
CA LEU A 131 12.19 9.33 -3.50
C LEU A 131 12.44 7.84 -3.23
N GLY A 132 12.61 7.01 -4.26
CA GLY A 132 12.67 5.56 -4.09
C GLY A 132 11.29 4.92 -3.83
N PHE A 133 10.20 5.68 -3.95
CA PHE A 133 8.82 5.18 -3.88
C PHE A 133 7.86 6.15 -4.56
N ARG A 134 6.62 5.71 -4.83
CA ARG A 134 5.52 6.58 -5.29
C ARG A 134 4.18 6.17 -4.69
N LEU A 135 3.29 7.13 -4.48
CA LEU A 135 1.89 6.83 -4.17
C LEU A 135 1.18 6.43 -5.47
N SER A 136 0.66 5.19 -5.53
CA SER A 136 -0.03 4.66 -6.71
C SER A 136 -1.56 4.76 -6.61
N GLY A 137 -2.08 4.96 -5.40
CA GLY A 137 -3.51 5.16 -5.15
C GLY A 137 -3.74 5.60 -3.71
N LEU A 138 -4.81 6.35 -3.49
CA LEU A 138 -5.20 6.87 -2.18
C LEU A 138 -6.72 6.94 -2.07
N GLN A 139 -7.23 6.61 -0.90
CA GLN A 139 -8.59 6.88 -0.46
C GLN A 139 -8.54 7.27 1.01
N VAL A 140 -9.08 8.42 1.38
CA VAL A 140 -9.15 8.90 2.76
C VAL A 140 -10.61 9.09 3.14
N TYR A 141 -11.03 8.50 4.25
CA TYR A 141 -12.37 8.71 4.77
C TYR A 141 -12.50 10.10 5.39
N ILE A 142 -13.49 10.88 4.92
CA ILE A 142 -13.73 12.25 5.38
C ILE A 142 -14.80 12.27 6.48
N GLY A 143 -15.92 11.58 6.25
CA GLY A 143 -17.07 11.52 7.15
C GLY A 143 -18.31 11.00 6.42
N ASP A 144 -19.38 10.70 7.15
CA ASP A 144 -20.55 10.00 6.60
C ASP A 144 -21.25 10.79 5.48
N GLU A 145 -21.25 12.13 5.58
CA GLU A 145 -21.89 13.01 4.60
C GLU A 145 -21.04 13.23 3.34
N LEU A 146 -19.71 13.32 3.49
CA LEU A 146 -18.77 13.63 2.41
C LEU A 146 -18.14 12.38 1.77
N GLY A 147 -18.27 11.23 2.41
CA GLY A 147 -17.70 9.96 1.96
C GLY A 147 -16.17 9.96 1.98
N PHE A 148 -15.57 9.76 0.81
CA PHE A 148 -14.13 9.56 0.66
C PHE A 148 -13.48 10.59 -0.27
N TYR A 149 -12.31 11.09 0.12
CA TYR A 149 -11.40 11.74 -0.79
C TYR A 149 -10.62 10.68 -1.56
N LYS A 150 -10.78 10.65 -2.89
CA LYS A 150 -10.10 9.71 -3.79
C LYS A 150 -9.54 10.46 -5.00
N PRO A 151 -8.29 10.96 -4.93
CA PRO A 151 -7.68 11.64 -6.07
C PRO A 151 -7.60 10.72 -7.29
N ASP A 152 -7.81 11.28 -8.47
CA ASP A 152 -7.77 10.50 -9.69
C ASP A 152 -6.33 10.04 -10.03
N ARG A 153 -6.26 9.04 -10.91
CA ARG A 153 -5.01 8.37 -11.26
C ARG A 153 -4.03 9.28 -12.03
N ASP A 154 -4.53 10.24 -12.78
CA ASP A 154 -3.69 11.17 -13.53
C ASP A 154 -3.08 12.23 -12.61
N TYR A 155 -3.83 12.72 -11.64
CA TYR A 155 -3.30 13.54 -10.54
C TYR A 155 -2.21 12.77 -9.78
N MET A 156 -2.52 11.55 -9.30
CA MET A 156 -1.57 10.72 -8.54
C MET A 156 -0.28 10.41 -9.30
N ARG A 157 -0.30 10.39 -10.64
CA ARG A 157 0.90 10.19 -11.47
C ARG A 157 1.83 11.40 -11.48
N LYS A 158 1.30 12.62 -11.29
CA LYS A 158 2.02 13.89 -11.46
C LYS A 158 2.40 14.56 -10.15
N ILE A 159 2.08 13.93 -9.01
CA ILE A 159 2.39 14.49 -7.69
C ILE A 159 3.90 14.70 -7.52
N SER A 160 4.26 15.84 -6.96
CA SER A 160 5.62 16.19 -6.56
C SER A 160 5.98 15.58 -5.19
N PRO A 161 7.24 15.63 -4.76
CA PRO A 161 7.62 15.26 -3.39
C PRO A 161 6.87 16.02 -2.29
N ASP A 162 6.51 17.28 -2.52
CA ASP A 162 5.77 18.07 -1.53
C ASP A 162 4.29 17.67 -1.49
N ASP A 163 3.69 17.35 -2.64
CA ASP A 163 2.36 16.74 -2.70
C ASP A 163 2.33 15.39 -1.96
N VAL A 164 3.39 14.57 -2.08
CA VAL A 164 3.51 13.32 -1.31
C VAL A 164 3.47 13.59 0.19
N LYS A 165 4.21 14.58 0.70
CA LYS A 165 4.15 14.96 2.12
C LYS A 165 2.74 15.40 2.52
N LEU A 166 2.10 16.23 1.70
CA LEU A 166 0.74 16.70 1.95
C LEU A 166 -0.27 15.56 2.02
N LEU A 167 -0.18 14.59 1.09
CA LEU A 167 -1.07 13.42 1.06
C LEU A 167 -0.81 12.48 2.23
N LEU A 168 0.46 12.29 2.65
CA LEU A 168 0.79 11.53 3.85
C LEU A 168 0.25 12.20 5.13
N ARG A 169 0.25 13.53 5.20
CA ARG A 169 -0.36 14.28 6.29
C ARG A 169 -1.89 14.17 6.26
N ASN A 170 -2.49 14.33 5.08
CA ASN A 170 -3.95 14.23 4.89
C ASN A 170 -4.48 12.84 5.28
N PHE A 171 -3.70 11.78 5.00
CA PHE A 171 -4.05 10.40 5.37
C PHE A 171 -4.26 10.21 6.88
N VAL A 172 -3.60 11.00 7.73
CA VAL A 172 -3.70 10.94 9.19
C VAL A 172 -4.33 12.20 9.80
N SER A 173 -5.05 12.98 9.01
CA SER A 173 -5.78 14.15 9.49
C SER A 173 -7.06 13.73 10.22
N SER A 174 -7.41 14.42 11.30
CA SER A 174 -8.76 14.33 11.87
C SER A 174 -9.79 15.09 11.04
N ASN A 175 -9.34 16.08 10.26
CA ASN A 175 -10.12 16.94 9.37
C ASN A 175 -9.68 16.86 7.89
N PRO A 176 -9.57 15.66 7.28
CA PRO A 176 -9.02 15.56 5.94
C PRO A 176 -9.87 16.34 4.93
N SER A 177 -9.22 17.10 4.05
CA SER A 177 -9.90 17.93 3.05
C SER A 177 -9.60 17.45 1.63
N THR A 178 -10.51 17.80 0.72
CA THR A 178 -10.34 17.64 -0.73
C THR A 178 -9.63 18.84 -1.37
N GLU A 179 -9.58 19.96 -0.66
CA GLU A 179 -9.11 21.25 -1.14
C GLU A 179 -7.97 21.79 -0.27
N THR A 180 -6.95 22.35 -0.92
CA THR A 180 -5.83 23.07 -0.29
C THR A 180 -6.18 24.52 0.07
N GLU A 181 -7.46 24.91 -0.04
CA GLU A 181 -7.88 26.31 -0.17
C GLU A 181 -8.00 27.09 1.15
N THR A 182 -8.07 26.43 2.31
CA THR A 182 -8.23 27.14 3.60
C THR A 182 -6.93 27.67 4.19
N GLY A 183 -5.79 27.49 3.52
CA GLY A 183 -4.47 27.97 4.00
C GLY A 183 -3.94 27.26 5.25
N GLN A 184 -4.76 26.47 5.95
CA GLN A 184 -4.35 25.56 7.00
C GLN A 184 -4.18 24.15 6.41
N GLY A 185 -2.96 23.62 6.45
CA GLY A 185 -2.69 22.24 6.04
C GLY A 185 -3.34 21.20 6.96
N PRO A 186 -3.28 19.91 6.60
CA PRO A 186 -3.86 18.84 7.41
C PRO A 186 -3.33 18.84 8.85
N ASP A 187 -4.24 18.73 9.82
CA ASP A 187 -3.96 18.82 11.25
C ASP A 187 -3.13 17.64 11.79
N CYS A 188 -3.08 16.54 11.05
CA CYS A 188 -2.39 15.30 11.43
C CYS A 188 -2.85 14.73 12.78
N GLY A 189 -4.10 15.00 13.21
CA GLY A 189 -4.59 14.65 14.54
C GLY A 189 -4.60 13.14 14.85
N LEU A 190 -4.52 12.29 13.83
CA LEU A 190 -4.43 10.82 13.97
C LEU A 190 -2.99 10.28 13.83
N ALA A 191 -1.99 11.15 13.66
CA ALA A 191 -0.61 10.71 13.39
C ALA A 191 -0.05 9.81 14.51
N HIS A 192 -0.36 10.10 15.78
CA HIS A 192 0.13 9.29 16.90
C HIS A 192 -0.49 7.89 16.93
N SER A 193 -1.79 7.75 16.61
CA SER A 193 -2.49 6.46 16.65
C SER A 193 -2.32 5.63 15.38
N VAL A 194 -2.09 6.27 14.23
CA VAL A 194 -1.94 5.59 12.93
C VAL A 194 -0.47 5.36 12.56
N TYR A 195 0.36 6.41 12.59
CA TYR A 195 1.79 6.26 12.27
C TYR A 195 2.61 5.84 13.48
N GLY A 196 2.32 6.42 14.65
CA GLY A 196 3.03 6.16 15.90
C GLY A 196 2.54 4.93 16.68
N GLY A 197 3.10 4.75 17.88
CA GLY A 197 2.74 3.65 18.78
C GLY A 197 3.38 2.30 18.40
N PRO A 198 3.24 1.27 19.27
CA PRO A 198 3.88 -0.03 19.07
C PRO A 198 3.27 -0.85 17.91
N ASN A 199 2.04 -0.53 17.49
CA ASN A 199 1.33 -1.21 16.41
C ASN A 199 1.07 -0.31 15.19
N GLY A 200 1.52 0.95 15.21
CA GLY A 200 1.34 1.86 14.08
C GLY A 200 2.21 1.50 12.88
N ILE A 201 2.02 2.26 11.80
CA ILE A 201 2.71 2.04 10.54
C ILE A 201 4.24 2.07 10.73
N LEU A 202 4.79 2.99 11.51
CA LEU A 202 6.24 3.08 11.69
C LEU A 202 6.84 1.83 12.35
N ALA A 203 6.20 1.29 13.39
CA ALA A 203 6.66 0.08 14.05
C ALA A 203 6.66 -1.12 13.08
N GLN A 204 5.59 -1.25 12.29
CA GLN A 204 5.44 -2.28 11.26
C GLN A 204 6.48 -2.14 10.15
N LEU A 205 6.74 -0.92 9.66
CA LEU A 205 7.76 -0.66 8.64
C LEU A 205 9.18 -0.91 9.16
N LEU A 206 9.48 -0.58 10.42
CA LEU A 206 10.78 -0.85 11.02
C LEU A 206 11.03 -2.34 11.20
N GLU A 207 10.00 -3.13 11.51
CA GLU A 207 10.07 -4.59 11.54
C GLU A 207 10.32 -5.17 10.15
N LEU A 208 9.58 -4.72 9.13
CA LEU A 208 9.84 -5.08 7.74
C LEU A 208 11.25 -4.69 7.30
N LYS A 209 11.71 -3.48 7.66
CA LYS A 209 13.04 -2.99 7.33
C LYS A 209 14.13 -3.91 7.87
N LYS A 210 14.03 -4.34 9.13
CA LYS A 210 14.98 -5.30 9.72
C LYS A 210 15.08 -6.58 8.89
N TRP A 211 13.94 -7.10 8.44
CA TRP A 211 13.96 -8.27 7.56
C TRP A 211 14.60 -7.97 6.19
N PHE A 212 14.31 -6.82 5.58
CA PHE A 212 14.93 -6.40 4.31
C PHE A 212 16.42 -6.09 4.42
N GLU A 213 16.95 -5.82 5.61
CA GLU A 213 18.39 -5.65 5.86
C GLU A 213 19.15 -6.98 5.85
N ASP A 214 18.49 -8.09 6.17
CA ASP A 214 19.12 -9.40 6.31
C ASP A 214 18.74 -10.40 5.21
N GLN A 215 17.50 -10.33 4.71
CA GLN A 215 17.01 -11.30 3.74
C GLN A 215 17.70 -11.13 2.38
N THR A 216 18.01 -12.27 1.77
CA THR A 216 18.65 -12.35 0.45
C THR A 216 17.93 -13.31 -0.49
N ILE A 217 16.70 -13.67 -0.13
CA ILE A 217 15.89 -14.68 -0.81
C ILE A 217 15.12 -14.05 -1.98
N TYR A 218 14.69 -12.79 -1.82
CA TYR A 218 13.79 -12.14 -2.76
C TYR A 218 14.25 -10.73 -3.11
N HIS A 219 14.16 -10.38 -4.39
CA HIS A 219 14.16 -9.00 -4.87
C HIS A 219 12.77 -8.64 -5.38
N PHE A 220 12.19 -7.56 -4.85
CA PHE A 220 10.83 -7.13 -5.10
C PHE A 220 10.82 -5.95 -6.07
N TYR A 221 10.33 -6.19 -7.28
CA TYR A 221 10.15 -5.13 -8.29
C TYR A 221 8.67 -4.84 -8.46
N ALA A 222 8.35 -3.56 -8.64
CA ALA A 222 6.97 -3.10 -8.85
C ALA A 222 5.95 -3.56 -7.79
N CYS A 223 6.40 -4.02 -6.62
CA CYS A 223 5.55 -4.40 -5.49
C CYS A 223 5.16 -3.15 -4.69
N SER A 224 4.05 -3.22 -3.96
CA SER A 224 3.56 -2.11 -3.16
C SER A 224 3.44 -2.47 -1.68
N LEU A 225 3.58 -1.48 -0.81
CA LEU A 225 3.02 -1.50 0.53
C LEU A 225 1.60 -0.91 0.48
N LEU A 226 0.64 -1.64 1.01
CA LEU A 226 -0.72 -1.17 1.25
C LEU A 226 -0.84 -0.78 2.72
N PHE A 227 -1.15 0.49 2.97
CA PHE A 227 -1.52 0.98 4.28
C PHE A 227 -3.03 1.07 4.39
N MET A 228 -3.55 0.70 5.56
CA MET A 228 -4.96 0.83 5.86
C MET A 228 -5.15 1.15 7.33
N PHE A 229 -6.15 1.99 7.63
CA PHE A 229 -6.76 2.06 8.95
C PHE A 229 -8.23 2.44 8.82
N ASP A 230 -9.03 2.12 9.83
CA ASP A 230 -10.42 2.56 9.92
C ASP A 230 -10.56 3.59 11.05
N LYS A 231 -11.03 4.80 10.71
CA LYS A 231 -11.15 5.93 11.66
C LYS A 231 -12.13 5.61 12.80
N GLY A 232 -13.23 4.91 12.52
CA GLY A 232 -14.23 4.58 13.55
C GLY A 232 -13.64 3.68 14.63
N LEU A 233 -12.82 2.72 14.23
CA LEU A 233 -12.14 1.80 15.15
C LEU A 233 -10.92 2.43 15.84
N ALA A 234 -10.26 3.39 15.20
CA ALA A 234 -9.11 4.09 15.76
C ALA A 234 -9.48 5.00 16.95
N SER A 235 -10.72 5.49 17.03
CA SER A 235 -11.21 6.36 18.11
C SER A 235 -11.62 5.61 19.38
N ASP A 236 -11.99 4.33 19.28
CA ASP A 236 -12.57 3.55 20.39
C ASP A 236 -11.53 2.84 21.29
N GLY A 237 -10.23 3.07 21.10
CA GLY A 237 -9.17 2.50 21.93
C GLY A 237 -9.02 0.96 21.84
N ALA A 238 -9.90 0.29 21.11
CA ALA A 238 -9.74 -1.10 20.69
C ALA A 238 -8.61 -1.15 19.64
N GLY A 239 -7.49 -1.78 20.00
CA GLY A 239 -6.26 -1.95 19.22
C GLY A 239 -6.28 -1.41 17.79
N SER A 240 -5.52 -0.34 17.53
CA SER A 240 -5.38 0.33 16.23
C SER A 240 -5.49 -0.67 15.06
N ASN A 241 -6.58 -0.61 14.28
CA ASN A 241 -6.81 -1.44 13.08
C ASN A 241 -5.91 -0.99 11.92
N VAL A 242 -4.65 -0.72 12.22
CA VAL A 242 -3.63 -0.22 11.31
C VAL A 242 -2.93 -1.41 10.71
N VAL A 243 -3.00 -1.50 9.39
CA VAL A 243 -2.49 -2.64 8.63
C VAL A 243 -1.45 -2.14 7.63
N VAL A 244 -0.29 -2.79 7.63
CA VAL A 244 0.70 -2.70 6.57
C VAL A 244 0.82 -4.05 5.89
N LYS A 245 0.65 -4.10 4.56
CA LYS A 245 0.81 -5.34 3.78
C LYS A 245 1.62 -5.11 2.52
N LEU A 246 2.54 -6.01 2.20
CA LEU A 246 3.15 -6.12 0.88
C LEU A 246 2.16 -6.77 -0.09
N ILE A 247 2.04 -6.21 -1.29
CA ILE A 247 1.13 -6.69 -2.34
C ILE A 247 1.78 -6.59 -3.74
N ASP A 248 1.12 -7.18 -4.74
CA ASP A 248 1.48 -7.16 -6.16
C ASP A 248 2.79 -7.89 -6.53
N PHE A 249 2.86 -9.18 -6.22
CA PHE A 249 4.07 -10.01 -6.35
C PHE A 249 4.31 -10.60 -7.74
N ALA A 250 3.78 -9.96 -8.78
CA ALA A 250 3.98 -10.42 -10.17
C ALA A 250 5.43 -10.26 -10.66
N HIS A 251 6.27 -9.50 -9.96
CA HIS A 251 7.65 -9.23 -10.36
C HIS A 251 8.61 -9.38 -9.18
N VAL A 252 8.56 -10.53 -8.52
CA VAL A 252 9.55 -10.94 -7.51
C VAL A 252 10.58 -11.86 -8.16
N ALA A 253 11.86 -11.52 -8.01
CA ALA A 253 12.98 -12.32 -8.50
C ALA A 253 13.72 -12.99 -7.33
N ASP A 254 14.51 -14.02 -7.64
CA ASP A 254 15.43 -14.63 -6.67
C ASP A 254 16.52 -13.62 -6.28
N GLY A 255 16.75 -13.47 -4.98
CA GLY A 255 17.76 -12.55 -4.45
C GLY A 255 19.20 -13.05 -4.64
N ASN A 256 19.40 -14.33 -4.94
CA ASN A 256 20.69 -14.97 -5.21
C ASN A 256 21.76 -14.68 -4.12
N GLY A 257 21.33 -14.60 -2.85
CA GLY A 257 22.24 -14.29 -1.75
C GLY A 257 22.61 -12.81 -1.64
N ILE A 258 21.94 -11.91 -2.37
CA ILE A 258 22.16 -10.47 -2.37
C ILE A 258 20.96 -9.74 -1.76
N ILE A 259 21.22 -8.70 -0.97
CA ILE A 259 20.20 -7.81 -0.41
C ILE A 259 19.50 -7.02 -1.52
N ASP A 260 18.18 -6.87 -1.42
CA ASP A 260 17.42 -5.98 -2.28
C ASP A 260 17.61 -4.51 -1.88
N HIS A 261 18.73 -3.92 -2.32
CA HIS A 261 19.02 -2.51 -2.05
C HIS A 261 18.02 -1.54 -2.68
N ASN A 262 17.34 -1.93 -3.77
CA ASN A 262 16.34 -1.09 -4.41
C ASN A 262 15.11 -0.94 -3.51
N PHE A 263 14.57 -2.06 -3.03
CA PHE A 263 13.41 -2.04 -2.13
C PHE A 263 13.78 -1.46 -0.77
N LEU A 264 14.91 -1.87 -0.18
CA LEU A 264 15.37 -1.38 1.12
C LEU A 264 15.60 0.14 1.10
N GLY A 265 16.21 0.67 0.04
CA GLY A 265 16.40 2.12 -0.11
C GLY A 265 15.08 2.89 -0.16
N GLY A 266 14.10 2.38 -0.92
CA GLY A 266 12.75 2.95 -0.99
C GLY A 266 12.00 2.90 0.35
N LEU A 267 12.10 1.77 1.05
CA LEU A 267 11.51 1.58 2.38
C LEU A 267 12.11 2.55 3.41
N CYS A 268 13.44 2.70 3.44
CA CYS A 268 14.13 3.65 4.32
C CYS A 268 13.69 5.09 4.05
N SER A 269 13.57 5.47 2.78
CA SER A 269 13.08 6.80 2.37
C SER A 269 11.64 7.03 2.83
N LEU A 270 10.75 6.06 2.63
CA LEU A 270 9.36 6.14 3.08
C LEU A 270 9.25 6.27 4.62
N ILE A 271 10.02 5.47 5.35
CA ILE A 271 10.08 5.54 6.83
C ILE A 271 10.44 6.97 7.27
N LYS A 272 11.43 7.59 6.63
CA LYS A 272 11.83 8.96 6.93
C LYS A 272 10.68 9.96 6.73
N PHE A 273 10.01 9.89 5.58
CA PHE A 273 8.87 10.77 5.29
C PHE A 273 7.74 10.64 6.32
N ILE A 274 7.48 9.43 6.81
CA ILE A 274 6.43 9.18 7.80
C ILE A 274 6.90 9.56 9.21
N SER A 275 8.17 9.35 9.56
CA SER A 275 8.69 9.64 10.91
C SER A 275 8.69 11.13 11.25
N ASP A 276 8.83 11.98 10.25
CA ASP A 276 8.86 13.43 10.43
C ASP A 276 7.47 13.98 10.84
N ILE A 277 6.38 13.34 10.41
CA ILE A 277 5.01 13.83 10.63
C ILE A 277 4.62 13.84 12.14
N PRO A 278 4.72 12.74 12.90
CA PRO A 278 4.44 12.78 14.34
C PRO A 278 5.41 13.67 15.13
N ALA A 279 6.66 13.81 14.68
CA ALA A 279 7.65 14.67 15.35
C ALA A 279 7.25 16.15 15.26
N GLU A 280 6.87 16.62 14.08
CA GLU A 280 6.40 17.99 13.84
C GLU A 280 5.14 18.33 14.66
N THR A 281 4.22 17.37 14.85
CA THR A 281 3.00 17.63 15.63
C THR A 281 3.25 17.91 17.11
N LYS A 282 4.35 17.40 17.69
CA LYS A 282 4.71 17.68 19.09
C LYS A 282 5.14 19.13 19.29
N ASP A 283 5.87 19.69 18.34
CA ASP A 283 6.41 21.05 18.42
C ASP A 283 5.31 22.12 18.34
N TYR A 284 4.20 21.85 17.63
CA TYR A 284 3.05 22.75 17.56
C TYR A 284 2.22 22.80 18.86
N THR A 285 2.25 21.74 19.67
CA THR A 285 1.51 21.70 20.96
C THR A 285 2.31 22.28 22.13
N GLY A 286 3.61 22.55 21.95
CA GLY A 286 4.53 22.98 23.01
C GLY A 286 4.67 24.49 23.24
N THR A 287 4.06 25.36 22.43
CA THR A 287 4.30 26.82 22.46
C THR A 287 3.15 27.69 22.96
N ASN A 288 2.06 27.11 23.48
CA ASN A 288 0.94 27.87 24.08
C ASN A 288 0.82 27.69 25.60
N GLY A 289 1.92 27.86 26.33
CA GLY A 289 1.91 27.72 27.78
C GLY A 289 3.08 28.39 28.48
N GLN A 290 3.15 29.72 28.44
CA GLN A 290 3.58 30.57 29.57
C GLN A 290 3.58 32.04 29.11
N ALA A 291 2.48 32.73 29.38
CA ALA A 291 2.51 34.16 29.67
C ALA A 291 2.22 34.30 31.17
N GLU A 292 3.27 34.30 31.98
CA GLU A 292 3.25 34.86 33.32
C GLU A 292 4.04 36.17 33.30
N LEU A 293 3.30 37.28 33.23
CA LEU A 293 3.34 38.49 34.07
C LEU A 293 2.68 39.66 33.34
#